data_AF-A0A929DMU8-F1
#
_entry.id   AF-A0A929DMU8-F1
#
_cell.length_a   1.000
_cell.length_b   1.000
_cell.length_c   1.000
_cell.angle_alpha   90.00
_cell.angle_beta   90.00
_cell.angle_gamma   90.00
#
_symmetry.space_group_name_H-M   'P 1'
#
loop_
_entity.id
_entity.type
_entity.pdbx_description
1 polymer ?
#
loop_
_entity_poly.entity_id
_entity_poly.type
_entity_poly.pdbx_seq_one_letter_code
_entity_poly.pdbx_strand_id
1 'polypeptide(L)'
;MIVRTRIFELSNGKYPNLSELARAMGISVSQIYRVREGTRSINQGFIVGAIRAFPQYRLDELFYLAVEPGSGESGKETQAATNPEPASTRVAPAGDKYACGV
;
A
#
# COMPACT_ATOMS: atom_id res chain seq x y z
N MET A 1 -14.85 -6.17 -18.14
CA MET A 1 -14.16 -7.06 -17.19
C MET A 1 -12.89 -6.36 -16.73
N ILE A 2 -12.63 -6.26 -15.44
CA ILE A 2 -11.44 -5.61 -14.87
C ILE A 2 -10.54 -6.68 -14.29
N VAL A 3 -9.24 -6.61 -14.58
CA VAL A 3 -8.24 -7.48 -13.96
C VAL A 3 -7.85 -6.85 -12.62
N ARG A 4 -8.03 -7.58 -11.52
CA ARG A 4 -7.54 -7.21 -10.19
C ARG A 4 -6.43 -8.18 -9.75
N THR A 5 -5.71 -7.82 -8.70
CA THR A 5 -4.59 -8.60 -8.19
C THR A 5 -4.71 -8.85 -6.69
N ARG A 6 -4.26 -10.03 -6.25
CA ARG A 6 -4.19 -10.44 -4.84
C ARG A 6 -2.76 -10.37 -4.29
N ILE A 7 -1.82 -9.87 -5.08
CA ILE A 7 -0.41 -9.77 -4.69
C ILE A 7 -0.25 -8.99 -3.39
N PHE A 8 -1.06 -7.95 -3.16
CA PHE A 8 -1.02 -7.16 -1.92
C PHE A 8 -1.37 -8.00 -0.69
N GLU A 9 -2.36 -8.89 -0.78
CA GLU A 9 -2.70 -9.85 0.29
C GLU A 9 -1.58 -10.87 0.50
N LEU A 10 -1.06 -11.44 -0.59
CA LEU A 10 0.01 -12.46 -0.55
C LEU A 10 1.36 -11.88 -0.10
N SER A 11 1.55 -10.57 -0.20
CA SER A 11 2.78 -9.90 0.17
C SER A 11 2.96 -9.69 1.68
N ASN A 12 1.87 -9.81 2.48
CA ASN A 12 1.79 -9.41 3.90
C ASN A 12 2.60 -10.28 4.90
N GLY A 13 3.60 -10.98 4.40
CA GLY A 13 4.58 -11.77 5.17
C GLY A 13 5.86 -12.06 4.39
N LYS A 14 5.84 -11.92 3.05
CA LYS A 14 7.01 -12.10 2.19
C LYS A 14 7.82 -10.81 2.01
N TYR A 15 7.15 -9.66 1.98
CA TYR A 15 7.79 -8.36 1.78
C TYR A 15 7.34 -7.37 2.87
N PRO A 16 8.28 -6.69 3.55
CA PRO A 16 7.93 -5.78 4.66
C PRO A 16 7.28 -4.48 4.19
N ASN A 17 7.42 -4.12 2.91
CA ASN A 17 6.84 -2.91 2.35
C ASN A 17 6.65 -3.02 0.82
N LEU A 18 5.86 -2.10 0.26
CA LEU A 18 5.55 -2.03 -1.17
C LEU A 18 6.78 -1.72 -2.04
N SER A 19 7.78 -1.02 -1.49
CA SER A 19 9.01 -0.70 -2.22
C SER A 19 9.87 -1.95 -2.45
N GLU A 20 9.97 -2.83 -1.46
CA GLU A 20 10.62 -4.13 -1.56
C GLU A 20 9.91 -5.04 -2.54
N LEU A 21 8.58 -5.06 -2.49
CA LEU A 21 7.77 -5.78 -3.47
C LEU A 21 8.01 -5.25 -4.89
N ALA A 22 8.02 -3.93 -5.09
CA ALA A 22 8.28 -3.32 -6.40
C ALA A 22 9.70 -3.68 -6.91
N ARG A 23 10.69 -3.67 -6.03
CA ARG A 23 12.06 -4.08 -6.33
C ARG A 23 12.12 -5.55 -6.75
N ALA A 24 11.45 -6.44 -6.03
CA ALA A 24 11.39 -7.87 -6.35
C ALA A 24 10.67 -8.13 -7.68
N MET A 25 9.61 -7.38 -7.97
CA MET A 25 8.89 -7.45 -9.24
C MET A 25 9.64 -6.77 -10.40
N GLY A 26 10.66 -5.96 -10.12
CA GLY A 26 11.38 -5.19 -11.13
C GLY A 26 10.55 -4.10 -11.78
N ILE A 27 9.62 -3.49 -11.04
CA ILE A 27 8.79 -2.38 -11.51
C ILE A 27 9.00 -1.13 -10.65
N SER A 28 8.49 0.01 -11.13
CA SER A 28 8.53 1.24 -10.34
C SER A 28 7.58 1.18 -9.15
N VAL A 29 8.03 1.68 -8.00
CA VAL A 29 7.20 1.86 -6.80
C VAL A 29 5.93 2.65 -7.12
N SER A 30 6.02 3.69 -7.95
CA SER A 30 4.87 4.47 -8.37
C SER A 30 3.84 3.66 -9.17
N GLN A 31 4.28 2.66 -9.94
CA GLN A 31 3.35 1.76 -10.63
C GLN A 31 2.58 0.89 -9.65
N ILE A 32 3.23 0.42 -8.57
CA ILE A 32 2.58 -0.40 -7.56
C ILE A 32 1.49 0.38 -6.83
N TYR A 33 1.75 1.64 -6.47
CA TYR A 33 0.76 2.51 -5.83
C TYR A 33 -0.43 2.78 -6.76
N ARG A 34 -0.19 3.09 -8.04
CA ARG A 34 -1.26 3.33 -9.01
C ARG A 34 -2.13 2.11 -9.30
N VAL A 35 -1.55 0.91 -9.28
CA VAL A 35 -2.32 -0.35 -9.42
C VAL A 35 -3.11 -0.64 -8.16
N ARG A 36 -2.53 -0.39 -6.97
CA ARG A 36 -3.22 -0.55 -5.68
C ARG A 36 -4.43 0.38 -5.56
N GLU A 37 -4.29 1.63 -5.98
CA GLU A 37 -5.36 2.64 -5.97
C GLU A 37 -6.43 2.38 -7.04
N GLY A 38 -6.18 1.49 -8.01
CA GLY A 38 -7.06 1.26 -9.15
C GLY A 38 -7.00 2.35 -10.23
N THR A 39 -6.11 3.35 -10.09
CA THR A 39 -5.92 4.45 -11.03
C THR A 39 -5.34 4.00 -12.38
N ARG A 40 -4.62 2.87 -12.41
CA ARG A 40 -4.07 2.26 -13.63
C ARG A 40 -4.45 0.80 -13.76
N SER A 41 -4.71 0.38 -14.99
CA SER A 41 -4.86 -1.03 -15.35
C SER A 41 -3.54 -1.80 -15.19
N ILE A 42 -3.68 -3.10 -14.89
CA ILE A 42 -2.56 -4.04 -14.81
C ILE A 42 -1.98 -4.24 -16.21
N ASN A 43 -0.70 -3.91 -16.38
CA ASN A 43 0.03 -4.07 -17.65
C ASN A 43 0.84 -5.37 -17.67
N GLN A 44 1.29 -5.78 -18.86
CA GLN A 44 2.15 -6.95 -19.04
C GLN A 44 3.40 -6.90 -18.13
N GLY A 45 4.06 -5.75 -17.99
CA GLY A 45 5.23 -5.60 -17.13
C GLY A 45 4.92 -5.89 -15.65
N PHE A 46 3.72 -5.55 -15.18
CA PHE A 46 3.27 -5.88 -13.83
C PHE A 46 3.05 -7.39 -13.68
N ILE A 47 2.45 -8.03 -14.69
CA ILE A 47 2.22 -9.48 -14.71
C ILE A 47 3.53 -10.25 -14.68
N VAL A 48 4.47 -9.90 -15.56
CA VAL A 48 5.80 -10.53 -15.62
C VAL A 48 6.55 -10.31 -14.30
N GLY A 49 6.49 -9.10 -13.74
CA GLY A 49 7.11 -8.80 -12.45
C GLY A 49 6.53 -9.63 -11.31
N ALA A 50 5.21 -9.77 -11.26
CA ALA A 50 4.51 -10.58 -10.27
C ALA A 50 4.97 -12.05 -10.32
N ILE A 51 5.01 -12.65 -11.51
CA ILE A 51 5.47 -14.04 -11.69
C ILE A 51 6.92 -14.21 -11.21
N ARG A 52 7.78 -13.21 -11.43
CA ARG A 52 9.18 -13.24 -10.96
C ARG A 52 9.30 -13.12 -9.45
N ALA A 53 8.49 -12.28 -8.82
CA ALA A 53 8.48 -12.12 -7.36
C ALA A 53 7.81 -13.30 -6.64
N PHE A 54 6.85 -13.96 -7.31
CA PHE A 54 6.04 -15.05 -6.78
C PHE A 54 6.10 -16.29 -7.68
N PRO A 55 7.28 -16.92 -7.85
CA PRO A 55 7.43 -18.08 -8.72
C PRO A 55 6.71 -19.32 -8.18
N GLN A 56 6.42 -19.34 -6.89
CA GLN A 56 5.68 -20.40 -6.19
C GLN A 56 4.16 -20.33 -6.38
N TYR A 57 3.63 -19.25 -6.96
CA TYR A 57 2.20 -19.04 -7.17
C TYR A 57 1.88 -19.04 -8.66
N ARG A 58 0.68 -19.52 -9.01
CA ARG A 58 0.21 -19.54 -10.40
C ARG A 58 -0.43 -18.20 -10.78
N LEU A 59 -0.49 -17.90 -12.07
CA LEU A 59 -1.06 -16.66 -12.61
C LEU A 59 -2.52 -16.41 -12.14
N ASP A 60 -3.32 -17.47 -12.10
CA ASP A 60 -4.71 -17.50 -11.65
C ASP A 60 -4.89 -17.26 -10.15
N GLU A 61 -3.85 -17.50 -9.35
CA GLU A 61 -3.84 -17.20 -7.92
C GLU A 61 -3.43 -15.73 -7.66
N LEU A 62 -2.57 -15.18 -8.52
CA LEU A 62 -2.06 -13.82 -8.43
C LEU A 62 -3.05 -12.78 -8.98
N PHE A 63 -3.82 -13.15 -10.01
CA PHE A 63 -4.73 -12.27 -10.75
C PHE A 63 -6.11 -12.89 -10.88
N TYR A 64 -7.13 -12.06 -10.74
CA TYR A 64 -8.52 -12.47 -10.94
C TYR A 64 -9.27 -11.43 -11.77
N LEU A 65 -10.28 -11.91 -12.48
CA LEU A 65 -11.19 -11.06 -13.24
C LEU A 65 -12.36 -10.67 -12.32
N ALA A 66 -12.50 -9.38 -12.05
CA ALA A 66 -13.66 -8.82 -11.41
C ALA A 66 -14.61 -8.27 -12.48
N VAL A 67 -15.89 -8.60 -12.37
CA VAL A 67 -16.95 -7.82 -13.01
C VAL A 67 -17.12 -6.57 -12.15
N GLU A 68 -17.15 -5.37 -12.76
CA GLU A 68 -17.53 -4.16 -12.03
C GLU A 68 -18.91 -4.41 -11.40
N PRO A 69 -19.04 -4.51 -10.07
CA PRO A 69 -20.35 -4.31 -9.47
C PRO A 69 -20.64 -2.84 -9.73
N GLY A 70 -21.70 -2.54 -10.49
CA GLY A 70 -22.10 -1.16 -10.73
C GLY A 70 -22.09 -0.40 -9.41
N SER A 71 -21.21 0.61 -9.30
CA SER A 71 -21.19 1.62 -8.24
C SER A 71 -21.68 1.15 -6.86
N GLY A 72 -20.88 0.37 -6.14
CA GLY A 72 -21.23 -0.05 -4.78
C GLY A 72 -20.05 -0.64 -4.04
N GLU A 73 -19.45 0.17 -3.18
CA GLU A 73 -18.69 -0.23 -1.98
C GLU A 73 -17.29 -0.82 -2.20
N SER A 74 -16.34 0.08 -2.41
CA SER A 74 -14.94 -0.12 -2.05
C SER A 74 -14.77 0.03 -0.54
N GLY A 75 -14.36 -1.05 0.13
CA GLY A 75 -13.60 -0.99 1.39
C GLY A 75 -14.42 -0.90 2.68
N LYS A 76 -14.79 -2.05 3.24
CA LYS A 76 -14.81 -2.20 4.71
C LYS A 76 -13.68 -3.13 5.12
N GLU A 77 -12.48 -2.55 5.22
CA GLU A 77 -11.46 -3.09 6.10
C GLU A 77 -11.83 -2.64 7.51
N THR A 78 -12.33 -3.60 8.30
CA THR A 78 -12.63 -3.46 9.72
C THR A 78 -11.32 -3.17 10.45
N GLN A 79 -11.04 -1.89 10.70
CA GLN A 79 -10.17 -1.49 11.79
C GLN A 79 -10.93 -1.78 13.09
N ALA A 80 -10.61 -2.92 13.69
CA ALA A 80 -11.01 -3.23 15.05
C ALA A 80 -10.47 -2.12 15.96
N ALA A 81 -11.39 -1.48 16.67
CA ALA A 81 -11.12 -0.44 17.63
C ALA A 81 -10.22 -0.94 18.75
N THR A 82 -9.03 -0.35 18.87
CA THR A 82 -8.37 -0.14 20.17
C THR A 82 -7.82 1.28 20.20
N ASN A 83 -8.62 2.20 20.72
CA ASN A 83 -8.19 3.46 21.32
C ASN A 83 -8.85 3.48 22.72
N PRO A 84 -8.33 4.19 23.74
CA PRO A 84 -7.50 5.40 23.66
C PRO A 84 -6.19 5.25 24.47
N GLU A 85 -5.17 6.11 24.39
CA GLU A 85 -5.11 7.42 25.05
C GLU A 85 -3.66 7.94 24.97
N PRO A 86 -3.39 9.18 24.52
CA PRO A 86 -2.11 9.82 24.81
C PRO A 86 -2.30 10.87 25.92
N ALA A 87 -2.10 10.45 27.17
CA ALA A 87 -1.89 11.37 28.28
C ALA A 87 -0.47 11.97 28.18
N SER A 88 -0.25 12.96 27.30
CA SER A 88 0.96 13.78 27.32
C SER A 88 0.70 15.05 28.12
N THR A 89 0.93 14.93 29.43
CA THR A 89 0.84 16.01 30.41
C THR A 89 2.24 16.57 30.68
N ARG A 90 2.38 17.90 30.48
CA ARG A 90 3.38 18.83 31.07
C ARG A 90 4.84 18.65 30.60
N VAL A 91 5.70 19.67 30.50
CA VAL A 91 5.72 21.04 31.03
C VAL A 91 6.60 21.90 30.09
N ALA A 92 6.29 23.18 29.92
CA ALA A 92 7.28 24.20 29.54
C ALA A 92 8.35 24.35 30.65
N PRO A 93 9.56 24.88 30.38
CA PRO A 93 9.71 26.34 30.52
C PRO A 93 10.79 27.03 29.65
N ALA A 94 10.52 28.32 29.42
CA ALA A 94 11.40 29.49 29.46
C ALA A 94 12.75 29.48 28.73
N GLY A 95 12.87 30.39 27.75
CA GLY A 95 14.15 30.76 27.15
C GLY A 95 14.14 32.03 26.29
N ASP A 96 13.25 33.00 26.55
CA ASP A 96 13.27 34.31 25.88
C ASP A 96 14.40 35.18 26.45
N LYS A 97 15.61 35.12 25.88
CA LYS A 97 16.61 36.21 25.93
C LYS A 97 17.55 36.18 24.71
N TYR A 98 17.07 36.63 23.56
CA TYR A 98 17.96 37.20 22.54
C TYR A 98 17.57 38.64 22.31
N ALA A 99 18.25 39.53 23.02
CA ALA A 99 18.31 40.95 22.71
C ALA A 99 19.15 41.14 21.44
N CYS A 100 18.58 41.75 20.41
CA CYS A 100 19.31 42.24 19.26
C CYS A 100 18.63 43.51 18.70
N GLY A 101 19.34 44.63 18.81
CA GLY A 101 19.27 45.80 17.93
C GLY A 101 18.13 46.80 18.14
N VAL A 102 18.46 48.02 18.56
CA VAL A 102 18.70 49.17 17.64
C VAL A 102 19.73 50.11 18.26
#